data_AF-A0A519LC06-F1
#
_entry.id   AF-A0A519LC06-F1
#
_cell.length_a   1.000
_cell.length_b   1.000
_cell.length_c   1.000
_cell.angle_alpha   90.00
_cell.angle_beta   90.00
_cell.angle_gamma   90.00
#
_symmetry.space_group_name_H-M   'P 1'
#
loop_
_entity.id
_entity.type
_entity.pdbx_description
1 polymer ?
#
loop_
_entity_poly.entity_id
_entity_poly.type
_entity_poly.pdbx_seq_one_letter_code
_entity_poly.pdbx_strand_id
1 'polypeptide(L)'
;MTQAHRSAGQPRSALLKALLIADTVVSLIGIPLTLFWGLMSGMSTTTTTNTGFANAYVLVNLTLPLALLACLLGAWTAFALRRERLTWVVMFLPLAWVAVSLGMMASWPVN
;
A
#
# COMPACT_ATOMS: atom_id res chain seq x y z
N MET A 1 -23.57 41.30 -21.26
CA MET A 1 -22.32 41.00 -20.52
C MET A 1 -22.66 39.97 -19.45
N THR A 2 -22.48 38.68 -19.74
CA THR A 2 -22.93 37.58 -18.89
C THR A 2 -21.72 37.09 -18.08
N GLN A 3 -21.77 37.25 -16.76
CA GLN A 3 -20.73 36.82 -15.83
C GLN A 3 -20.47 35.31 -15.99
N ALA A 4 -19.29 34.97 -16.48
CA ALA A 4 -18.74 33.64 -16.35
C ALA A 4 -18.51 33.37 -14.85
N HIS A 5 -19.44 32.66 -14.20
CA HIS A 5 -19.17 31.95 -12.96
C HIS A 5 -18.06 30.94 -13.26
N ARG A 6 -16.80 31.38 -13.17
CA ARG A 6 -15.67 30.48 -12.99
C ARG A 6 -15.98 29.74 -11.71
N SER A 7 -16.44 28.50 -11.86
CA SER A 7 -16.50 27.53 -10.78
C SER A 7 -15.10 27.48 -10.20
N ALA A 8 -14.89 28.22 -9.11
CA ALA A 8 -13.66 28.21 -8.34
C ALA A 8 -13.60 26.82 -7.72
N GLY A 9 -13.10 25.85 -8.49
CA GLY A 9 -13.11 24.46 -8.09
C GLY A 9 -12.45 24.38 -6.74
N GLN A 10 -13.17 23.82 -5.76
CA GLN A 10 -12.80 23.67 -4.35
C GLN A 10 -11.27 23.66 -4.11
N PRO A 11 -10.76 24.46 -3.16
CA PRO A 11 -9.34 24.46 -2.83
C PRO A 11 -8.90 23.05 -2.45
N ARG A 12 -7.86 22.54 -3.13
CA ARG A 12 -7.29 21.22 -2.83
C ARG A 12 -6.73 21.21 -1.40
N SER A 13 -7.06 20.19 -0.62
CA SER A 13 -6.49 20.02 0.72
C SER A 13 -4.96 19.94 0.68
N ALA A 14 -4.29 20.96 1.21
CA ALA A 14 -2.82 21.01 1.30
C ALA A 14 -2.27 19.90 2.20
N LEU A 15 -3.02 19.54 3.25
CA LEU A 15 -2.72 18.42 4.13
C LEU A 15 -2.72 17.09 3.36
N LEU A 16 -3.77 16.84 2.56
CA LEU A 16 -3.87 15.61 1.77
C LEU A 16 -2.72 15.49 0.77
N LYS A 17 -2.32 16.61 0.15
CA LYS A 17 -1.16 16.65 -0.74
C LYS A 17 0.15 16.33 -0.01
N ALA A 18 0.35 16.89 1.19
CA ALA A 18 1.55 16.61 1.99
C ALA A 18 1.62 15.13 2.39
N LEU A 19 0.49 14.54 2.78
CA LEU A 19 0.41 13.12 3.12
C LEU A 19 0.65 12.21 1.92
N LEU A 20 0.12 12.54 0.73
CA LEU A 20 0.41 11.78 -0.50
C LEU A 20 1.91 11.78 -0.84
N ILE A 21 2.59 12.91 -0.62
CA ILE A 21 4.05 12.99 -0.82
C ILE A 21 4.77 12.10 0.20
N ALA A 22 4.39 12.15 1.47
CA ALA A 22 4.95 11.29 2.51
C ALA A 22 4.71 9.80 2.19
N ASP A 23 3.50 9.44 1.77
CA ASP A 23 3.11 8.09 1.35
C ASP A 23 3.92 7.60 0.14
N THR A 24 4.23 8.51 -0.80
CA THR A 24 5.12 8.21 -1.93
C THR A 24 6.52 7.84 -1.45
N VAL A 25 7.10 8.61 -0.52
CA VAL A 25 8.44 8.34 0.04
C VAL A 25 8.44 7.02 0.82
N VAL A 26 7.43 6.79 1.64
CA VAL A 26 7.27 5.53 2.40
C VAL A 26 7.15 4.34 1.45
N SER A 27 6.35 4.45 0.39
CA SER A 27 6.19 3.40 -0.61
C SER A 27 7.49 3.11 -1.36
N LEU A 28 8.25 4.15 -1.75
CA LEU A 28 9.55 4.00 -2.43
C LEU A 28 10.58 3.24 -1.58
N ILE A 29 10.51 3.36 -0.26
CA ILE A 29 11.37 2.63 0.67
C ILE A 29 10.79 1.25 1.00
N GLY A 30 9.47 1.18 1.21
CA GLY A 30 8.76 -0.02 1.63
C GLY A 30 8.73 -1.10 0.56
N ILE A 31 8.56 -0.75 -0.72
CA ILE A 31 8.55 -1.71 -1.84
C ILE A 31 9.86 -2.51 -1.93
N PRO A 32 11.05 -1.90 -2.05
CA PRO A 32 12.30 -2.66 -2.12
C PRO A 32 12.56 -3.43 -0.81
N LEU A 33 12.23 -2.86 0.34
CA LEU A 33 12.42 -3.52 1.63
C LEU A 33 11.55 -4.78 1.77
N THR A 34 10.29 -4.70 1.35
CA THR A 34 9.34 -5.83 1.42
C THR A 34 9.69 -6.93 0.42
N LEU A 35 10.15 -6.57 -0.79
CA LEU A 35 10.72 -7.53 -1.73
C LEU A 35 11.97 -8.21 -1.17
N PHE A 36 12.90 -7.44 -0.60
CA PHE A 36 14.12 -7.97 0.00
C PHE A 36 13.81 -8.94 1.14
N TRP A 37 12.94 -8.55 2.07
CA TRP A 37 12.49 -9.40 3.18
C TRP A 37 11.74 -10.65 2.71
N GLY A 38 10.87 -10.51 1.71
CA GLY A 38 10.12 -11.63 1.13
C GLY A 38 11.05 -12.68 0.53
N LEU A 39 12.08 -12.24 -0.20
CA LEU A 39 13.04 -13.12 -0.88
C LEU A 39 14.09 -13.74 0.07
N MET A 40 14.47 -13.02 1.13
CA MET A 40 15.50 -13.48 2.08
C MET A 40 14.93 -14.28 3.26
N SER A 41 13.60 -14.34 3.40
CA SER A 41 12.96 -15.03 4.51
C SER A 41 13.14 -16.55 4.42
N GLY A 42 13.59 -17.18 5.51
CA GLY A 42 13.68 -18.64 5.66
C GLY A 42 12.34 -19.36 5.44
N MET A 43 11.22 -18.66 5.61
CA MET A 43 9.87 -19.16 5.32
C MET A 43 9.62 -19.40 3.83
N SER A 44 10.39 -18.75 2.94
CA SER A 44 10.33 -18.94 1.50
C SER A 44 11.26 -20.05 0.98
N THR A 45 12.25 -20.47 1.79
CA THR A 45 13.38 -21.31 1.35
C THR A 45 13.42 -22.66 2.05
N THR A 46 12.32 -23.41 2.06
CA THR A 46 12.27 -24.88 2.31
C THR A 46 12.45 -25.39 3.75
N THR A 47 12.46 -24.54 4.79
CA THR A 47 12.64 -25.00 6.19
C THR A 47 11.35 -25.45 6.91
N THR A 48 10.19 -25.40 6.27
CA THR A 48 8.89 -25.69 6.91
C THR A 48 8.22 -26.93 6.32
N THR A 49 7.70 -27.80 7.19
CA THR A 49 6.86 -28.96 6.84
C THR A 49 5.44 -28.56 6.42
N ASN A 50 5.05 -27.30 6.63
CA ASN A 50 3.74 -26.76 6.24
C ASN A 50 3.86 -25.94 4.95
N THR A 51 3.87 -26.64 3.82
CA THR A 51 3.98 -26.07 2.46
C THR A 51 2.86 -25.08 2.13
N GLY A 52 1.65 -25.28 2.66
CA GLY A 52 0.53 -24.36 2.46
C GLY A 52 0.80 -22.98 3.07
N PHE A 53 1.38 -22.96 4.28
CA PHE A 53 1.75 -21.71 4.95
C PHE A 53 2.88 -20.97 4.20
N ALA A 54 3.91 -21.70 3.77
CA ALA A 54 5.02 -21.13 2.99
C ALA A 54 4.54 -20.44 1.70
N ASN A 55 3.65 -21.12 0.95
CA ASN A 55 3.06 -20.57 -0.28
C ASN A 55 2.24 -19.31 -0.02
N ALA A 56 1.43 -19.30 1.05
CA ALA A 56 0.66 -18.14 1.45
C ALA A 56 1.58 -16.96 1.82
N TYR A 57 2.68 -17.21 2.53
CA TYR A 57 3.66 -16.18 2.90
C TYR A 57 4.33 -15.57 1.67
N VAL A 58 4.75 -16.40 0.71
CA VAL A 58 5.33 -15.93 -0.55
C VAL A 58 4.31 -15.10 -1.33
N LEU A 59 3.06 -15.56 -1.41
CA LEU A 59 1.99 -14.84 -2.12
C LEU A 59 1.72 -13.47 -1.49
N VAL A 60 1.65 -13.39 -0.16
CA VAL A 60 1.44 -12.12 0.56
C VAL A 60 2.61 -11.16 0.33
N ASN A 61 3.86 -11.65 0.39
CA ASN A 61 5.03 -10.81 0.16
C ASN A 61 5.20 -10.35 -1.29
N LEU A 62 4.72 -11.11 -2.28
CA LEU A 62 4.70 -10.69 -3.68
C LEU A 62 3.57 -9.70 -3.98
N THR A 63 2.43 -9.85 -3.32
CA THR A 63 1.26 -8.98 -3.53
C THR A 63 1.34 -7.67 -2.76
N LEU A 64 2.09 -7.59 -1.66
CA LEU A 64 2.26 -6.37 -0.87
C LEU A 64 2.90 -5.22 -1.66
N PRO A 65 4.02 -5.40 -2.39
CA PRO A 65 4.59 -4.37 -3.27
C PRO A 65 3.63 -3.92 -4.36
N LEU A 66 2.89 -4.86 -4.96
CA LEU A 66 1.89 -4.57 -5.99
C LEU A 66 0.72 -3.77 -5.41
N ALA A 67 0.25 -4.12 -4.21
CA ALA A 67 -0.80 -3.39 -3.51
C ALA A 67 -0.36 -1.97 -3.15
N LEU A 68 0.87 -1.78 -2.65
CA LEU A 68 1.46 -0.45 -2.40
C LEU A 68 1.49 0.39 -3.68
N LEU A 69 1.98 -0.17 -4.79
CA LEU A 69 2.02 0.55 -6.07
C LEU A 69 0.61 0.91 -6.58
N ALA A 70 -0.32 -0.05 -6.57
CA ALA A 70 -1.68 0.18 -7.03
C ALA A 70 -2.41 1.23 -6.18
N CYS A 71 -2.21 1.20 -4.86
CA CYS A 71 -2.78 2.19 -3.95
C CYS A 71 -2.15 3.56 -4.13
N LEU A 72 -0.81 3.65 -4.24
CA LEU A 72 -0.13 4.92 -4.49
C LEU A 72 -0.65 5.58 -5.77
N LEU A 73 -0.70 4.84 -6.88
CA LEU A 73 -1.24 5.32 -8.15
C LEU A 73 -2.73 5.68 -8.04
N GLY A 74 -3.52 4.84 -7.36
CA GLY A 74 -4.94 5.07 -7.10
C GLY A 74 -5.21 6.33 -6.25
N ALA A 75 -4.38 6.60 -5.25
CA ALA A 75 -4.51 7.75 -4.36
C ALA A 75 -4.17 9.05 -5.10
N TRP A 76 -3.09 9.06 -5.90
CA TRP A 76 -2.74 10.18 -6.78
C TRP A 76 -3.79 10.46 -7.85
N THR A 77 -4.34 9.42 -8.49
CA THR A 77 -5.40 9.56 -9.49
C THR A 77 -6.71 10.06 -8.87
N ALA A 78 -7.12 9.53 -7.71
CA ALA A 78 -8.27 10.02 -6.97
C ALA A 78 -8.10 11.49 -6.54
N PHE A 79 -6.90 11.89 -6.14
CA PHE A 79 -6.57 13.28 -5.81
C PHE A 79 -6.63 14.20 -7.03
N ALA A 80 -6.12 13.75 -8.18
CA ALA A 80 -6.21 14.47 -9.44
C ALA A 80 -7.68 14.70 -9.86
N LEU A 81 -8.54 13.69 -9.65
CA LEU A 81 -9.98 13.72 -9.92
C LEU A 81 -10.83 14.44 -8.84
N ARG A 82 -10.20 15.08 -7.83
CA ARG A 82 -10.87 15.77 -6.71
C ARG A 82 -11.77 14.86 -5.85
N ARG A 83 -11.48 13.56 -5.79
CA ARG A 83 -12.23 12.57 -5.00
C ARG A 83 -11.55 12.33 -3.65
N GLU A 84 -11.58 13.33 -2.76
CA GLU A 84 -10.81 13.31 -1.51
C GLU A 84 -11.08 12.09 -0.62
N ARG A 85 -12.34 11.67 -0.46
CA ARG A 85 -12.68 10.46 0.32
C ARG A 85 -12.00 9.21 -0.23
N LEU A 86 -11.96 9.06 -1.56
CA LEU A 86 -11.30 7.92 -2.19
C LEU A 86 -9.79 8.00 -2.06
N THR A 87 -9.19 9.20 -2.14
CA THR A 87 -7.77 9.38 -1.86
C THR A 87 -7.42 8.88 -0.46
N TRP A 88 -8.20 9.25 0.56
CA TRP A 88 -7.98 8.79 1.93
C TRP A 88 -8.08 7.27 2.08
N VAL A 89 -9.15 6.67 1.52
CA VAL A 89 -9.37 5.22 1.61
C VAL A 89 -8.23 4.47 0.92
N VAL A 90 -7.85 4.90 -0.28
CA VAL A 90 -6.83 4.21 -1.08
C VAL A 90 -5.44 4.40 -0.47
N MET A 91 -5.13 5.56 0.10
CA MET A 91 -3.84 5.81 0.77
C MET A 91 -3.61 4.91 1.99
N PHE A 92 -4.66 4.60 2.75
CA PHE A 92 -4.55 3.73 3.93
C PHE A 92 -4.80 2.25 3.67
N LEU A 93 -5.31 1.88 2.49
CA LEU A 93 -5.58 0.49 2.13
C LEU A 93 -4.36 -0.44 2.28
N PRO A 94 -3.12 -0.03 1.96
CA PRO A 94 -1.95 -0.88 2.17
C PRO A 94 -1.71 -1.28 3.63
N LEU A 95 -2.20 -0.50 4.61
CA LEU A 95 -2.07 -0.84 6.03
C LEU A 95 -2.80 -2.15 6.38
N ALA A 96 -3.91 -2.44 5.69
CA ALA A 96 -4.60 -3.72 5.84
C ALA A 96 -3.69 -4.89 5.44
N TRP A 97 -2.91 -4.72 4.37
CA TRP A 97 -1.98 -5.73 3.90
C TRP A 97 -0.78 -5.91 4.85
N VAL A 98 -0.28 -4.82 5.43
CA VAL A 98 0.74 -4.87 6.49
C VAL A 98 0.22 -5.65 7.69
N ALA A 99 -1.03 -5.43 8.12
CA ALA A 99 -1.63 -6.18 9.23
C ALA A 99 -1.75 -7.68 8.93
N VAL A 100 -2.10 -8.06 7.69
CA VAL A 100 -2.13 -9.46 7.25
C VAL A 100 -0.73 -10.08 7.33
N SER A 101 0.29 -9.40 6.81
CA SER A 101 1.69 -9.88 6.88
C SER A 101 2.17 -10.09 8.31
N LEU A 102 1.88 -9.14 9.21
CA LEU A 102 2.23 -9.24 10.63
C LEU A 102 1.47 -10.39 11.31
N GLY A 103 0.19 -10.56 11.02
CA GLY A 103 -0.61 -11.67 11.52
C GLY A 103 -0.05 -13.02 11.10
N MET A 104 0.36 -13.15 9.83
CA MET A 104 1.04 -14.35 9.36
C MET A 104 2.34 -14.60 10.12
N MET A 105 3.22 -13.60 10.23
CA MET A 105 4.47 -13.74 10.98
C MET A 105 4.25 -14.15 12.45
N ALA A 106 3.26 -13.57 13.12
CA ALA A 106 2.94 -13.89 14.51
C ALA A 106 2.35 -15.31 14.66
N SER A 107 1.62 -15.78 13.66
CA SER A 107 1.02 -17.12 13.63
C SER A 107 1.98 -18.22 13.14
N TRP A 108 3.24 -17.88 12.86
CA TRP A 108 4.21 -18.84 12.36
C TRP A 108 4.34 -20.01 13.35
N PRO A 109 4.10 -21.26 12.91
CA PRO A 109 4.27 -22.41 13.77
C PRO A 109 5.76 -22.59 14.05
N VAL A 110 6.19 -22.20 15.25
CA VAL A 110 7.51 -22.54 15.80
C VAL A 110 7.44 -24.01 16.21
N ASN A 111 7.88 -24.90 15.32
CA ASN A 111 8.17 -26.29 15.65
C ASN A 111 9.59 -26.41 16.21
#